data_AF-A0A9D6FLA3-F1
#
_entry.id   AF-A0A9D6FLA3-F1
#
_cell.length_a   1.000
_cell.length_b   1.000
_cell.length_c   1.000
_cell.angle_alpha   90.00
_cell.angle_beta   90.00
_cell.angle_gamma   90.00
#
_symmetry.space_group_name_H-M   'P 1'
#
loop_
_entity.id
_entity.type
_entity.pdbx_description
1 polymer ?
#
loop_
_entity_poly.entity_id
_entity_poly.type
_entity_poly.pdbx_seq_one_letter_code
_entity_poly.pdbx_strand_id
1 'polypeptide(L)'
;MVVGRCPTTTIDLRTATLVGVFSVAALVDGRTAWAHHPSVGFGSATAGPINTLPATTLPKGHWAIGLRTDYLVFDRVSDADLERFAAEGHALHSIDYQFSVFVGEAYGVTDNLGVGFHAPFLNRHGIREGAPDAVDDRGRAEGIGDLTVLGQYRLRSAAAMAIDVALLFGLKLPTGAVDALDRTGERFDAELQPGSGSWDPMIGAAVS
;
A
#
# COMPACT_ATOMS: atom_id res chain seq x y z
N MET A 1 -41.00 55.03 -15.03
CA MET A 1 -39.96 55.05 -13.99
C MET A 1 -40.65 54.72 -12.67
N VAL A 2 -40.68 53.44 -12.30
CA VAL A 2 -41.41 52.93 -11.13
C VAL A 2 -40.39 52.19 -10.27
N VAL A 3 -40.16 52.66 -9.06
CA VAL A 3 -39.31 51.99 -8.06
C VAL A 3 -40.22 51.66 -6.88
N GLY A 4 -40.67 50.42 -6.81
CA GLY A 4 -41.43 49.86 -5.68
C GLY A 4 -40.46 49.32 -4.61
N ARG A 5 -40.63 49.76 -3.36
CA ARG A 5 -39.91 49.23 -2.20
C ARG A 5 -40.65 48.00 -1.64
N CYS A 6 -39.89 46.95 -1.36
CA CYS A 6 -40.30 45.67 -0.78
C CYS A 6 -40.36 45.76 0.77
N PRO A 7 -41.28 45.05 1.47
CA PRO A 7 -41.42 45.15 2.90
C PRO A 7 -40.51 44.18 3.68
N THR A 8 -40.23 44.60 4.91
CA THR A 8 -39.45 43.94 5.96
C THR A 8 -40.19 42.73 6.53
N THR A 9 -39.53 41.57 6.58
CA THR A 9 -39.99 40.40 7.34
C THR A 9 -38.92 40.02 8.37
N THR A 10 -39.27 40.18 9.65
CA THR A 10 -38.54 39.71 10.83
C THR A 10 -38.64 38.19 10.94
N ILE A 11 -37.51 37.50 11.18
CA ILE A 11 -37.48 36.07 11.55
C ILE A 11 -36.96 35.96 12.98
N ASP A 12 -37.77 35.29 13.81
CA ASP A 12 -37.62 35.03 15.23
C ASP A 12 -36.59 33.91 15.49
N LEU A 13 -35.71 34.12 16.47
CA LEU A 13 -34.61 33.24 16.87
C LEU A 13 -35.12 32.26 17.92
N ARG A 14 -35.41 31.02 17.52
CA ARG A 14 -35.58 29.91 18.47
C ARG A 14 -34.88 28.65 18.03
N THR A 15 -34.12 28.12 18.99
CA THR A 15 -33.56 26.77 19.11
C THR A 15 -32.17 26.56 18.55
N ALA A 16 -31.22 26.54 19.49
CA ALA A 16 -29.84 26.16 19.31
C ALA A 16 -29.72 24.63 19.17
N THR A 17 -29.02 24.20 18.12
CA THR A 17 -28.29 22.92 18.11
C THR A 17 -26.93 23.21 17.48
N LEU A 18 -25.91 23.36 18.34
CA LEU A 18 -24.51 23.52 17.92
C LEU A 18 -24.01 22.16 17.45
N VAL A 19 -23.95 21.94 16.14
CA VAL A 19 -23.05 20.95 15.54
C VAL A 19 -22.03 21.76 14.75
N GLY A 20 -20.84 21.92 15.34
CA GLY A 20 -19.71 22.59 14.71
C GLY A 20 -19.21 21.76 13.54
N VAL A 21 -19.70 22.06 12.34
CA VAL A 21 -19.09 21.60 11.09
C VAL A 21 -18.09 22.66 10.68
N PHE A 22 -16.79 22.39 10.88
CA PHE A 22 -15.74 23.14 10.21
C PHE A 22 -15.73 22.74 8.73
N SER A 23 -16.50 23.44 7.91
CA SER A 23 -16.41 23.37 6.46
C SER A 23 -15.23 24.20 5.99
N VAL A 24 -14.10 23.56 5.68
CA VAL A 24 -13.10 24.17 4.78
C VAL A 24 -13.52 23.83 3.36
N ALA A 25 -14.20 24.78 2.72
CA ALA A 25 -14.49 24.72 1.30
C ALA A 25 -13.21 25.02 0.51
N ALA A 26 -12.62 24.00 -0.11
CA ALA A 26 -11.66 24.18 -1.19
C ALA A 26 -12.39 23.89 -2.51
N LEU A 27 -12.72 24.95 -3.25
CA LEU A 27 -13.13 24.86 -4.65
C LEU A 27 -11.90 24.51 -5.49
N VAL A 28 -11.87 23.27 -6.00
CA VAL A 28 -10.98 22.88 -7.10
C VAL A 28 -11.87 22.26 -8.17
N ASP A 29 -12.16 23.05 -9.20
CA ASP A 29 -12.71 22.57 -10.46
C ASP A 29 -11.59 21.80 -11.19
N GLY A 30 -11.64 20.48 -11.07
CA GLY A 30 -10.76 19.55 -11.74
C GLY A 30 -11.58 18.31 -11.99
N ARG A 31 -11.71 17.93 -13.26
CA ARG A 31 -12.44 16.74 -13.70
C ARG A 31 -12.09 15.55 -12.80
N THR A 32 -13.07 15.03 -12.07
CA THR A 32 -12.96 13.78 -11.32
C THR A 32 -12.67 12.64 -12.29
N ALA A 33 -11.39 12.35 -12.50
CA ALA A 33 -10.98 11.02 -12.93
C ALA A 33 -11.17 10.12 -11.72
N TRP A 34 -12.05 9.13 -11.83
CA TRP A 34 -12.19 8.07 -10.84
C TRP A 34 -10.99 7.13 -10.99
N ALA A 35 -9.85 7.53 -10.45
CA ALA A 35 -8.74 6.63 -10.24
C ALA A 35 -8.99 5.84 -8.96
N HIS A 36 -8.84 4.53 -9.01
CA HIS A 36 -8.79 3.69 -7.82
C HIS A 36 -7.40 3.91 -7.23
N HIS A 37 -7.29 4.81 -6.26
CA HIS A 37 -6.01 5.20 -5.66
C HIS A 37 -5.63 4.26 -4.51
N PRO A 38 -4.59 3.43 -4.65
CA PRO A 38 -3.75 3.07 -3.51
C PRO A 38 -2.37 3.64 -3.73
N SER A 39 -1.95 4.57 -2.87
CA SER A 39 -0.52 4.73 -2.64
C SER A 39 -0.24 5.43 -1.34
N VAL A 40 0.46 4.71 -0.49
CA VAL A 40 1.30 5.32 0.52
C VAL A 40 2.69 4.76 0.31
N GLY A 41 3.50 5.52 -0.42
CA GLY A 41 4.94 5.31 -0.49
C GLY A 41 5.60 5.88 0.77
N PHE A 42 6.79 5.39 1.07
CA PHE A 42 7.63 5.92 2.15
C PHE A 42 8.00 7.40 1.91
N GLY A 43 7.97 8.22 2.97
CA GLY A 43 8.42 9.62 2.94
C GLY A 43 7.40 10.61 2.36
N SER A 44 7.87 11.59 1.60
CA SER A 44 7.08 12.67 0.95
C SER A 44 6.41 12.24 -0.36
N ALA A 45 6.37 10.94 -0.67
CA ALA A 45 5.82 10.42 -1.91
C ALA A 45 4.37 10.88 -2.08
N THR A 46 4.11 11.61 -3.17
CA THR A 46 2.76 12.09 -3.51
C THR A 46 1.96 10.95 -4.13
N ALA A 47 0.71 10.76 -3.70
CA ALA A 47 -0.16 9.74 -4.25
C ALA A 47 -0.44 9.98 -5.74
N GLY A 48 -0.19 8.98 -6.58
CA GLY A 48 -0.46 9.01 -8.03
C GLY A 48 -0.61 7.60 -8.63
N PRO A 49 -0.93 7.47 -9.93
CA PRO A 49 -1.04 6.16 -10.60
C PRO A 49 0.32 5.44 -10.74
N ILE A 50 1.43 6.18 -10.69
CA ILE A 50 2.79 5.65 -10.64
C ILE A 50 3.39 6.13 -9.32
N ASN A 51 3.78 5.19 -8.46
CA ASN A 51 4.34 5.51 -7.16
C ASN A 51 5.76 5.00 -7.10
N THR A 52 6.69 5.93 -7.21
CA THR A 52 8.10 5.70 -6.92
C THR A 52 8.43 6.39 -5.61
N LEU A 53 9.47 5.88 -4.93
CA LEU A 53 10.09 6.62 -3.86
C LEU A 53 10.76 7.85 -4.49
N PRO A 54 10.38 9.09 -4.10
CA PRO A 54 10.97 10.28 -4.70
C PRO A 54 12.43 10.43 -4.29
N ALA A 55 13.16 11.37 -4.87
CA ALA A 55 14.49 11.72 -4.36
C ALA A 55 14.42 12.71 -3.18
N THR A 56 13.25 13.33 -2.95
CA THR A 56 13.02 14.24 -1.83
C THR A 56 12.87 13.48 -0.52
N THR A 57 13.52 13.99 0.52
CA THR A 57 13.47 13.45 1.89
C THR A 57 12.47 14.21 2.76
N LEU A 58 11.94 13.54 3.78
CA LEU A 58 11.11 14.17 4.79
C LEU A 58 11.94 15.22 5.57
N PRO A 59 11.45 16.45 5.80
CA PRO A 59 12.20 17.47 6.53
C PRO A 59 12.59 17.02 7.93
N LYS A 60 13.69 17.57 8.46
CA LYS A 60 14.19 17.20 9.77
C LYS A 60 13.10 17.32 10.85
N GLY A 61 12.99 16.31 11.70
CA GLY A 61 12.07 16.27 12.84
C GLY A 61 10.60 16.00 12.47
N HIS A 62 10.29 15.85 11.19
CA HIS A 62 8.93 15.56 10.75
C HIS A 62 8.68 14.05 10.68
N TRP A 63 7.42 13.68 10.87
CA TRP A 63 6.93 12.31 10.79
C TRP A 63 5.90 12.20 9.68
N ALA A 64 5.85 11.03 9.03
CA ALA A 64 4.79 10.65 8.12
C ALA A 64 4.31 9.25 8.49
N ILE A 65 3.00 9.07 8.58
CA ILE A 65 2.36 7.77 8.85
C ILE A 65 1.45 7.45 7.68
N GLY A 66 1.49 6.19 7.26
CA GLY A 66 0.79 5.70 6.09
C GLY A 66 0.00 4.44 6.39
N LEU A 67 -1.22 4.40 5.85
CA LEU A 67 -2.02 3.18 5.76
C LEU A 67 -2.34 2.92 4.29
N ARG A 68 -1.93 1.77 3.78
CA ARG A 68 -2.24 1.33 2.42
C ARG A 68 -3.03 0.04 2.46
N THR A 69 -3.97 -0.10 1.54
CA THR A 69 -4.72 -1.33 1.36
C THR A 69 -4.70 -1.69 -0.12
N ASP A 70 -4.33 -2.93 -0.41
CA ASP A 70 -4.28 -3.49 -1.75
C ASP A 70 -5.28 -4.64 -1.86
N TYR A 71 -6.03 -4.67 -2.95
CA TYR A 71 -6.88 -5.80 -3.34
C TYR A 71 -6.53 -6.18 -4.77
N LEU A 72 -5.80 -7.28 -4.91
CA LEU A 72 -5.33 -7.81 -6.19
C LEU A 72 -6.17 -9.03 -6.56
N VAL A 73 -6.79 -9.00 -7.73
CA VAL A 73 -7.50 -10.17 -8.30
C VAL A 73 -6.62 -10.74 -9.39
N PHE A 74 -6.46 -12.06 -9.39
CA PHE A 74 -5.64 -12.76 -10.37
C PHE A 74 -6.53 -13.54 -11.32
N ASP A 75 -6.08 -13.64 -12.57
CA ASP A 75 -6.68 -14.59 -13.50
C ASP A 75 -6.36 -16.00 -13.02
N ARG A 76 -7.42 -16.78 -12.85
CA ARG A 76 -7.36 -18.13 -12.33
C ARG A 76 -6.65 -19.05 -13.34
N VAL A 77 -5.64 -19.78 -12.87
CA VAL A 77 -5.04 -20.88 -13.67
C VAL A 77 -6.08 -21.98 -13.83
N SER A 78 -6.28 -22.46 -15.06
CA SER A 78 -7.29 -23.49 -15.33
C SER A 78 -6.92 -24.80 -14.64
N ASP A 79 -7.95 -25.59 -14.27
CA ASP A 79 -7.73 -26.87 -13.59
C ASP A 79 -6.94 -27.84 -14.47
N ALA A 80 -7.20 -27.84 -15.78
CA ALA A 80 -6.45 -28.61 -16.77
C ALA A 80 -4.97 -28.19 -16.86
N ASP A 81 -4.65 -26.91 -16.69
CA ASP A 81 -3.26 -26.45 -16.65
C ASP A 81 -2.59 -26.85 -15.34
N LEU A 82 -3.27 -26.70 -14.19
CA LEU A 82 -2.76 -27.12 -12.88
C LEU A 82 -2.44 -28.62 -12.87
N GLU A 83 -3.35 -29.46 -13.34
CA GLU A 83 -3.15 -30.91 -13.45
C GLU A 83 -2.01 -31.25 -14.41
N ARG A 84 -1.94 -30.58 -15.58
CA ARG A 84 -0.85 -30.80 -16.55
C ARG A 84 0.51 -30.49 -15.93
N PHE A 85 0.66 -29.33 -15.29
CA PHE A 85 1.93 -28.95 -14.66
C PHE A 85 2.29 -29.89 -13.50
N ALA A 86 1.32 -30.31 -12.69
CA ALA A 86 1.54 -31.30 -11.65
C ALA A 86 2.00 -32.66 -12.21
N ALA A 87 1.39 -33.14 -13.30
CA ALA A 87 1.80 -34.37 -13.98
C ALA A 87 3.20 -34.28 -14.59
N GLU A 88 3.65 -33.09 -14.97
CA GLU A 88 5.02 -32.78 -15.42
C GLU A 88 6.01 -32.64 -14.25
N GLY A 89 5.55 -32.72 -13.00
CA GLY A 89 6.37 -32.58 -11.80
C GLY A 89 6.64 -31.13 -11.39
N HIS A 90 5.84 -30.19 -11.88
CA HIS A 90 5.91 -28.77 -11.52
C HIS A 90 4.83 -28.42 -10.49
N ALA A 91 5.24 -27.83 -9.36
CA ALA A 91 4.33 -27.23 -8.40
C ALA A 91 3.86 -25.88 -8.94
N LEU A 92 2.61 -25.81 -9.39
CA LEU A 92 1.96 -24.58 -9.82
C LEU A 92 0.78 -24.31 -8.89
N HIS A 93 0.79 -23.13 -8.28
CA HIS A 93 -0.28 -22.67 -7.41
C HIS A 93 -1.06 -21.54 -8.08
N SER A 94 -2.37 -21.52 -7.87
CA SER A 94 -3.26 -20.43 -8.28
C SER A 94 -3.85 -19.79 -7.03
N ILE A 95 -3.97 -18.47 -7.05
CA ILE A 95 -4.63 -17.67 -6.01
C ILE A 95 -5.75 -16.90 -6.71
N ASP A 96 -6.94 -16.81 -6.12
CA ASP A 96 -8.04 -16.03 -6.71
C ASP A 96 -7.84 -14.53 -6.46
N TYR A 97 -7.53 -14.17 -5.21
CA TYR A 97 -7.23 -12.79 -4.83
C TYR A 97 -6.27 -12.70 -3.65
N GLN A 98 -5.60 -11.56 -3.54
CA GLN A 98 -4.80 -11.16 -2.40
C GLN A 98 -5.27 -9.82 -1.86
N PHE A 99 -5.58 -9.78 -0.58
CA PHE A 99 -5.83 -8.57 0.18
C PHE A 99 -4.64 -8.29 1.10
N SER A 100 -4.12 -7.07 1.08
CA SER A 100 -3.01 -6.67 1.93
C SER A 100 -3.28 -5.33 2.60
N VAL A 101 -2.94 -5.21 3.87
CA VAL A 101 -2.95 -3.94 4.62
C VAL A 101 -1.52 -3.65 5.03
N PHE A 102 -1.03 -2.45 4.72
CA PHE A 102 0.30 -2.00 5.08
C PHE A 102 0.20 -0.81 6.03
N VAL A 103 0.95 -0.88 7.12
CA VAL A 103 1.21 0.28 7.98
C VAL A 103 2.65 0.70 7.75
N GLY A 104 2.86 1.99 7.50
CA GLY A 104 4.18 2.57 7.33
C GLY A 104 4.37 3.80 8.21
N GLU A 105 5.60 4.02 8.64
CA GLU A 105 6.03 5.23 9.33
C GLU A 105 7.38 5.68 8.77
N ALA A 106 7.57 6.99 8.64
CA ALA A 106 8.83 7.59 8.24
C ALA A 106 9.15 8.81 9.10
N TYR A 107 10.44 9.04 9.32
CA TYR A 107 10.99 10.12 10.12
C TYR A 107 12.16 10.79 9.41
N GLY A 108 12.13 12.13 9.35
CA GLY A 108 13.23 12.94 8.83
C GLY A 108 14.33 13.09 9.88
N VAL A 109 15.38 12.29 9.80
CA VAL A 109 16.54 12.37 10.71
C VAL A 109 17.30 13.68 10.48
N THR A 110 17.47 14.05 9.21
CA THR A 110 17.99 15.36 8.77
C THR A 110 17.21 15.80 7.53
N ASP A 111 17.43 17.02 7.05
CA ASP A 111 16.83 17.48 5.78
C ASP A 111 17.33 16.69 4.55
N ASN A 112 18.32 15.81 4.69
CA ASN A 112 18.85 14.96 3.63
C ASN A 112 18.82 13.46 3.97
N LEU A 113 18.31 13.07 5.14
CA LEU A 113 18.27 11.66 5.57
C LEU A 113 16.92 11.37 6.19
N GLY A 114 16.18 10.46 5.57
CA GLY A 114 14.96 9.88 6.11
C GLY A 114 15.18 8.40 6.45
N VAL A 115 14.51 7.93 7.50
CA VAL A 115 14.41 6.52 7.84
C VAL A 115 12.94 6.21 8.12
N GLY A 116 12.54 4.99 7.86
CA GLY A 116 11.19 4.55 8.14
C GLY A 116 11.07 3.06 8.01
N PHE A 117 9.89 2.56 8.31
CA PHE A 117 9.59 1.15 8.26
C PHE A 117 8.18 0.92 7.73
N HIS A 118 7.92 -0.27 7.19
CA HIS A 118 6.59 -0.69 6.84
C HIS A 118 6.37 -2.16 7.19
N ALA A 119 5.16 -2.47 7.67
CA ALA A 119 4.73 -3.81 8.03
C ALA A 119 3.44 -4.16 7.27
N PRO A 120 3.39 -5.31 6.58
CA PRO A 120 2.19 -5.80 5.93
C PRO A 120 1.43 -6.83 6.80
N PHE A 121 0.12 -6.82 6.71
CA PHE A 121 -0.73 -7.99 6.95
C PHE A 121 -1.25 -8.47 5.59
N LEU A 122 -1.08 -9.74 5.28
CA LEU A 122 -1.49 -10.35 4.01
C LEU A 122 -2.60 -11.37 4.24
N ASN A 123 -3.51 -11.46 3.28
CA ASN A 123 -4.54 -12.48 3.17
C ASN A 123 -4.64 -12.91 1.69
N ARG A 124 -4.22 -14.13 1.40
CA ARG A 124 -4.34 -14.79 0.09
C ARG A 124 -5.47 -15.78 0.16
N HIS A 125 -6.38 -15.75 -0.80
CA HIS A 125 -7.58 -16.57 -0.80
C HIS A 125 -7.74 -17.32 -2.12
N GLY A 126 -8.40 -18.48 -2.04
CA GLY A 126 -8.64 -19.32 -3.20
C GLY A 126 -7.34 -19.97 -3.68
N ILE A 127 -6.51 -20.39 -2.74
CA ILE A 127 -5.25 -21.08 -3.03
C ILE A 127 -5.61 -22.47 -3.55
N ARG A 128 -5.15 -22.79 -4.75
CA ARG A 128 -5.38 -24.06 -5.42
C ARG A 128 -4.08 -24.59 -6.00
N GLU A 129 -3.93 -25.90 -6.00
CA GLU A 129 -2.71 -26.58 -6.40
C GLU A 129 -3.07 -27.81 -7.23
N GLY A 130 -2.28 -28.10 -8.27
CA GLY A 130 -2.44 -29.31 -9.05
C GLY A 130 -1.84 -30.53 -8.34
N ALA A 131 -2.55 -31.64 -8.40
CA ALA A 131 -2.10 -32.97 -7.98
C ALA A 131 -2.22 -33.94 -9.17
N PRO A 132 -1.58 -35.13 -9.13
CA PRO A 132 -1.79 -36.15 -10.15
C PRO A 132 -3.28 -36.54 -10.22
N ASP A 133 -3.95 -36.09 -11.29
CA ASP A 133 -5.37 -36.30 -11.60
C ASP A 133 -6.40 -35.52 -10.76
N ALA A 134 -5.99 -34.45 -10.06
CA ALA A 134 -6.91 -33.59 -9.32
C ALA A 134 -6.36 -32.17 -9.15
N VAL A 135 -7.20 -31.25 -8.69
CA VAL A 135 -6.72 -29.99 -8.09
C VAL A 135 -7.28 -29.83 -6.70
N ASP A 136 -6.37 -29.53 -5.78
CA ASP A 136 -6.64 -29.38 -4.36
C ASP A 136 -6.98 -27.92 -4.05
N ASP A 137 -8.09 -27.71 -3.33
CA ASP A 137 -8.40 -26.41 -2.71
C ASP A 137 -7.69 -26.32 -1.36
N ARG A 138 -6.55 -25.63 -1.36
CA ARG A 138 -5.68 -25.41 -0.20
C ARG A 138 -6.21 -24.30 0.71
N GLY A 139 -7.20 -23.52 0.25
CA GLY A 139 -7.93 -22.53 1.05
C GLY A 139 -7.31 -21.13 1.05
N ARG A 140 -6.84 -20.67 2.21
CA ARG A 140 -6.34 -19.30 2.40
C ARG A 140 -5.13 -19.26 3.32
N ALA A 141 -4.19 -18.35 3.02
CA ALA A 141 -3.04 -18.06 3.87
C ALA A 141 -3.15 -16.62 4.36
N GLU A 142 -3.10 -16.40 5.67
CA GLU A 142 -3.17 -15.06 6.26
C GLU A 142 -2.17 -14.88 7.40
N GLY A 143 -1.66 -13.66 7.55
CA GLY A 143 -0.73 -13.35 8.63
C GLY A 143 0.02 -12.05 8.42
N ILE A 144 0.77 -11.68 9.45
CA ILE A 144 1.75 -10.59 9.37
C ILE A 144 2.87 -11.05 8.45
N GLY A 145 3.24 -10.21 7.47
CA GLY A 145 4.43 -10.42 6.66
C GLY A 145 5.63 -9.69 7.25
N ASP A 146 6.73 -9.69 6.50
CA ASP A 146 8.00 -9.18 7.00
C ASP A 146 8.03 -7.65 7.12
N LEU A 147 8.51 -7.16 8.27
CA LEU A 147 8.87 -5.76 8.47
C LEU A 147 10.02 -5.38 7.53
N THR A 148 9.88 -4.26 6.84
CA THR A 148 10.97 -3.67 6.07
C THR A 148 11.37 -2.35 6.68
N VAL A 149 12.67 -2.14 6.88
CA VAL A 149 13.26 -0.85 7.23
C VAL A 149 13.89 -0.26 5.99
N LEU A 150 13.61 1.01 5.71
CA LEU A 150 14.14 1.73 4.56
C LEU A 150 14.77 3.04 5.02
N GLY A 151 15.90 3.38 4.41
CA GLY A 151 16.59 4.64 4.52
C GLY A 151 16.72 5.31 3.15
N GLN A 152 16.66 6.64 3.16
CA GLN A 152 16.75 7.48 1.98
C GLN A 152 17.72 8.62 2.28
N TYR A 153 18.78 8.72 1.48
CA TYR A 153 19.80 9.75 1.62
C TYR A 153 19.87 10.61 0.35
N ARG A 154 19.52 11.89 0.47
CA ARG A 154 19.58 12.86 -0.63
C ARG A 154 21.02 13.32 -0.85
N LEU A 155 21.57 13.02 -2.03
CA LEU A 155 22.95 13.32 -2.40
C LEU A 155 23.15 14.79 -2.79
N ARG A 156 22.25 15.30 -3.63
CA ARG A 156 22.28 16.69 -4.11
C ARG A 156 20.87 17.18 -4.32
N SER A 157 20.65 18.44 -3.93
CA SER A 157 19.49 19.23 -4.32
C SER A 157 20.00 20.39 -5.15
N ALA A 158 19.81 20.35 -6.47
CA ALA A 158 20.22 21.42 -7.36
C ALA A 158 19.03 22.34 -7.60
N ALA A 159 18.84 23.34 -6.72
CA ALA A 159 17.78 24.34 -6.87
C ALA A 159 17.79 25.06 -8.24
N ALA A 160 18.96 25.13 -8.89
CA ALA A 160 19.13 25.69 -10.22
C ALA A 160 18.72 24.75 -11.38
N MET A 161 18.58 23.44 -11.14
CA MET A 161 18.27 22.44 -12.18
C MET A 161 16.96 21.68 -11.93
N ALA A 162 16.27 21.93 -10.80
CA ALA A 162 15.03 21.25 -10.41
C ALA A 162 15.13 19.71 -10.47
N ILE A 163 16.30 19.16 -10.11
CA ILE A 163 16.54 17.71 -10.01
C ILE A 163 17.05 17.42 -8.61
N ASP A 164 16.40 16.47 -7.94
CA ASP A 164 16.89 15.82 -6.73
C ASP A 164 17.38 14.41 -7.05
N VAL A 165 18.46 13.99 -6.38
CA VAL A 165 18.99 12.62 -6.48
C VAL A 165 19.17 12.04 -5.08
N ALA A 166 18.70 10.81 -4.88
CA ALA A 166 18.84 10.10 -3.61
C ALA A 166 19.35 8.67 -3.78
N LEU A 167 20.07 8.20 -2.77
CA LEU A 167 20.35 6.79 -2.55
C LEU A 167 19.27 6.21 -1.64
N LEU A 168 18.82 5.00 -1.97
CA LEU A 168 17.88 4.21 -1.20
C LEU A 168 18.63 2.99 -0.68
N PHE A 169 18.38 2.62 0.57
CA PHE A 169 18.92 1.41 1.17
C PHE A 169 17.91 0.86 2.16
N GLY A 170 17.82 -0.46 2.29
CA GLY A 170 16.83 -1.06 3.17
C GLY A 170 17.17 -2.48 3.54
N LEU A 171 16.36 -3.02 4.44
CA LEU A 171 16.49 -4.37 4.93
C LEU A 171 15.11 -4.89 5.29
N LYS A 172 14.72 -6.01 4.68
CA LYS A 172 13.57 -6.80 5.11
C LYS A 172 14.00 -7.75 6.22
N LEU A 173 13.24 -7.77 7.31
CA LEU A 173 13.50 -8.56 8.51
C LEU A 173 12.56 -9.77 8.55
N PRO A 174 13.04 -10.97 8.92
CA PRO A 174 12.23 -12.19 8.98
C PRO A 174 11.32 -12.19 10.21
N THR A 175 10.28 -11.37 10.16
CA THR A 175 9.38 -11.10 11.29
C THR A 175 7.95 -11.54 11.00
N GLY A 176 7.65 -11.85 9.74
CA GLY A 176 6.36 -12.38 9.34
C GLY A 176 6.16 -13.85 9.74
N ALA A 177 4.91 -14.29 9.70
CA ALA A 177 4.53 -15.68 9.96
C ALA A 177 5.05 -16.59 8.84
N VAL A 178 5.63 -17.73 9.21
CA VAL A 178 6.21 -18.71 8.28
C VAL A 178 5.61 -20.10 8.42
N ASP A 179 4.59 -20.26 9.25
CA ASP A 179 3.98 -21.52 9.67
C ASP A 179 2.47 -21.58 9.38
N ALA A 180 1.99 -20.79 8.42
CA ALA A 180 0.61 -20.84 7.97
C ALA A 180 0.29 -22.24 7.43
N LEU A 181 -0.86 -22.77 7.88
CA LEU A 181 -1.36 -24.09 7.51
C LEU A 181 -2.54 -23.97 6.54
N ASP A 182 -2.65 -24.94 5.65
CA ASP A 182 -3.78 -25.12 4.75
C ASP A 182 -5.00 -25.74 5.45
N ARG A 183 -6.03 -26.08 4.66
CA ARG A 183 -7.26 -26.71 5.15
C ARG A 183 -7.11 -28.17 5.61
N THR A 184 -6.07 -28.87 5.18
CA THR A 184 -5.76 -30.25 5.58
C THR A 184 -4.84 -30.29 6.81
N GLY A 185 -4.37 -29.14 7.28
CA GLY A 185 -3.46 -29.00 8.43
C GLY A 185 -1.98 -29.15 8.05
N GLU A 186 -1.66 -29.20 6.76
CA GLU A 186 -0.30 -29.17 6.26
C GLU A 186 0.18 -27.72 6.13
N ARG A 187 1.50 -27.52 6.24
CA ARG A 187 2.10 -26.20 6.11
C ARG A 187 2.15 -25.80 4.64
N PHE A 188 1.71 -24.58 4.34
CA PHE A 188 1.88 -24.02 2.99
C PHE A 188 3.36 -23.94 2.59
N ASP A 189 3.62 -24.06 1.29
CA ASP A 189 4.94 -23.82 0.73
C ASP A 189 5.43 -22.39 0.98
N ALA A 190 6.76 -22.22 0.95
CA ALA A 190 7.42 -20.97 1.33
C ALA A 190 6.91 -19.75 0.55
N GLU A 191 6.50 -19.91 -0.71
CA GLU A 191 5.96 -18.82 -1.54
C GLU A 191 4.55 -18.36 -1.14
N LEU A 192 3.78 -19.23 -0.48
CA LEU A 192 2.44 -18.94 0.00
C LEU A 192 2.42 -18.42 1.45
N GLN A 193 3.54 -18.54 2.17
CA GLN A 193 3.69 -18.03 3.52
C GLN A 193 3.58 -16.48 3.56
N PRO A 194 2.94 -15.90 4.60
CA PRO A 194 2.86 -14.45 4.75
C PRO A 194 4.23 -13.75 4.88
N GLY A 195 5.14 -14.34 5.65
CA GLY A 195 6.55 -13.94 5.78
C GLY A 195 7.46 -14.87 5.00
N SER A 196 8.66 -14.40 4.64
CA SER A 196 9.62 -15.23 3.91
C SER A 196 10.57 -16.01 4.81
N GLY A 197 10.74 -15.59 6.07
CA GLY A 197 11.75 -16.14 6.97
C GLY A 197 13.20 -15.79 6.59
N SER A 198 13.41 -14.81 5.70
CA SER A 198 14.73 -14.39 5.22
C SER A 198 15.05 -12.92 5.52
N TRP A 199 16.36 -12.64 5.59
CA TRP A 199 16.90 -11.29 5.58
C TRP A 199 17.23 -10.87 4.15
N ASP A 200 16.55 -9.83 3.66
CA ASP A 200 16.72 -9.40 2.27
C ASP A 200 17.21 -7.93 2.25
N PRO A 201 18.51 -7.68 1.97
CA PRO A 201 19.04 -6.34 1.85
C PRO A 201 18.60 -5.68 0.54
N MET A 202 18.41 -4.37 0.57
CA MET A 202 17.91 -3.57 -0.53
C MET A 202 18.83 -2.37 -0.77
N ILE A 203 19.08 -2.04 -2.04
CA ILE A 203 19.78 -0.82 -2.45
C ILE A 203 19.14 -0.28 -3.74
N GLY A 204 19.08 1.04 -3.88
CA GLY A 204 18.52 1.68 -5.07
C GLY A 204 18.90 3.14 -5.15
N ALA A 205 18.35 3.81 -6.17
CA ALA A 205 18.48 5.25 -6.34
C ALA A 205 17.16 5.82 -6.86
N ALA A 206 16.92 7.10 -6.55
CA ALA A 206 15.77 7.85 -7.03
C ALA A 206 16.23 9.15 -7.67
N VAL A 207 15.49 9.58 -8.69
CA VAL A 207 15.63 10.87 -9.36
C VAL A 207 14.24 11.46 -9.53
N SER A 208 14.05 12.72 -9.15
CA SER A 208 12.77 13.45 -9.28
C SER A 208 12.99 14.91 -9.61
#